data_AF-A0A1G5B674-F1
#
_entry.id   AF-A0A1G5B674-F1
#
_cell.length_a   1.000
_cell.length_b   1.000
_cell.length_c   1.000
_cell.angle_alpha   90.00
_cell.angle_beta   90.00
_cell.angle_gamma   90.00
#
_symmetry.space_group_name_H-M   'P 1'
#
loop_
_entity.id
_entity.type
_entity.pdbx_description
1 polymer ?
#
loop_
_entity_poly.entity_id
_entity_poly.type
_entity_poly.pdbx_seq_one_letter_code
_entity_poly.pdbx_strand_id
1 'polypeptide(L)'
;MADVTEMQENEANEVDPKAAKKAAKEAKKAAKKAKKEAKKNGEEYEDDDESLGIGGRLIMGVVVLLIILIWLVIFGFLVKMDVGGFGSTVLFPVLKDVPYVNRILPGIEEYIPQEEDAYAQYTTVEEAVDRIKELEVEIEELKASGNANSDYIAELEAAAAELAEYKANEASFEETKEKFYEEVVFSDNAPDINEYKTYYESIEPENAEAIYKQVVSQLQKDAEIQDYIKAYSSMKPKNAAAIFDTMTDDFDLVCEILQGMDASTRADILAAMNAENAAIITKMMEP
;
A
#
# COMPACT_ATOMS: atom_id res chain seq x y z
N MET A 1 -27.02 36.26 -30.48
CA MET A 1 -28.20 36.10 -31.34
C MET A 1 -28.00 34.77 -32.06
N ALA A 2 -28.40 33.61 -31.52
CA ALA A 2 -29.79 33.11 -31.31
C ALA A 2 -30.63 33.34 -32.58
N ASP A 3 -31.13 32.35 -33.31
CA ASP A 3 -31.96 31.18 -32.93
C ASP A 3 -31.93 30.16 -34.11
N VAL A 4 -31.82 28.82 -33.94
CA VAL A 4 -32.87 27.80 -33.63
C VAL A 4 -33.79 27.57 -34.86
N THR A 5 -34.10 26.37 -35.40
CA THR A 5 -34.66 25.10 -34.85
C THR A 5 -34.65 24.07 -36.03
N GLU A 6 -34.09 22.85 -35.98
CA GLU A 6 -34.52 21.57 -35.39
C GLU A 6 -35.55 20.73 -36.19
N MET A 7 -35.45 19.39 -36.02
CA MET A 7 -36.26 18.23 -36.49
C MET A 7 -35.82 17.56 -37.82
N GLN A 8 -35.07 16.44 -37.80
CA GLN A 8 -35.41 15.03 -37.51
C GLN A 8 -35.90 14.23 -38.74
N GLU A 9 -35.12 13.22 -39.19
CA GLU A 9 -35.43 11.77 -39.20
C GLU A 9 -34.59 10.94 -40.20
N ASN A 10 -33.86 9.96 -39.65
CA ASN A 10 -33.70 8.53 -40.03
C ASN A 10 -33.41 7.99 -41.45
N GLU A 11 -32.69 6.84 -41.42
CA GLU A 11 -32.42 5.77 -42.42
C GLU A 11 -31.17 5.94 -43.32
N ALA A 12 -30.05 5.22 -43.12
CA ALA A 12 -29.74 3.76 -43.12
C ALA A 12 -29.32 3.18 -44.51
N ASN A 13 -28.00 3.05 -44.66
CA ASN A 13 -27.26 1.84 -45.08
C ASN A 13 -27.58 1.15 -46.43
N GLU A 14 -26.61 1.13 -47.35
CA GLU A 14 -26.49 0.03 -48.34
C GLU A 14 -25.00 -0.33 -48.54
N VAL A 15 -24.60 -1.48 -47.97
CA VAL A 15 -23.26 -2.07 -48.07
C VAL A 15 -23.17 -2.90 -49.36
N ASP A 16 -22.19 -2.60 -50.21
CA ASP A 16 -22.01 -3.19 -51.55
C ASP A 16 -21.91 -4.74 -51.51
N PRO A 17 -22.84 -5.48 -52.17
CA PRO A 17 -22.91 -6.94 -52.18
C PRO A 17 -21.71 -7.64 -52.83
N LYS A 18 -20.80 -6.93 -53.52
CA LYS A 18 -19.55 -7.50 -54.05
C LYS A 18 -18.49 -7.73 -52.97
N ALA A 19 -18.47 -6.92 -51.91
CA ALA A 19 -17.51 -7.05 -50.81
C ALA A 19 -17.79 -8.30 -49.96
N ALA A 20 -19.06 -8.57 -49.64
CA ALA A 20 -19.49 -9.74 -48.89
C ALA A 20 -19.21 -11.07 -49.63
N LYS A 21 -19.35 -11.09 -50.96
CA LYS A 21 -19.03 -12.27 -51.78
C LYS A 21 -17.53 -12.61 -51.79
N LYS A 22 -16.64 -11.61 -51.69
CA LYS A 22 -15.19 -11.84 -51.66
C LYS A 22 -14.74 -12.44 -50.33
N ALA A 23 -15.25 -11.89 -49.21
CA ALA A 23 -14.97 -12.40 -47.86
C ALA A 23 -15.46 -13.85 -47.66
N ALA A 24 -16.66 -14.19 -48.14
CA ALA A 24 -17.19 -15.56 -48.05
C ALA A 24 -16.37 -16.59 -48.84
N LYS A 25 -15.76 -16.18 -49.97
CA LYS A 25 -14.91 -17.05 -50.81
C LYS A 25 -13.55 -17.31 -50.15
N GLU A 26 -13.02 -16.36 -49.42
CA GLU A 26 -11.77 -16.51 -48.66
C GLU A 26 -11.95 -17.37 -47.41
N ALA A 27 -13.06 -17.19 -46.67
CA ALA A 27 -13.42 -18.04 -45.53
C ALA A 27 -13.60 -19.52 -45.93
N LYS A 28 -14.27 -19.80 -47.05
CA LYS A 28 -14.42 -21.18 -47.57
C LYS A 28 -13.07 -21.81 -48.00
N LYS A 29 -12.12 -21.02 -48.48
CA LYS A 29 -10.78 -21.51 -48.83
C LYS A 29 -9.95 -21.82 -47.57
N ALA A 30 -10.08 -21.02 -46.52
CA ALA A 30 -9.43 -21.27 -45.23
C ALA A 30 -9.98 -22.54 -44.56
N ALA A 31 -11.31 -22.71 -44.51
CA ALA A 31 -11.94 -23.91 -43.93
C ALA A 31 -11.59 -25.21 -44.67
N LYS A 32 -11.46 -25.18 -46.01
CA LYS A 32 -11.01 -26.34 -46.79
C LYS A 32 -9.54 -26.71 -46.57
N LYS A 33 -8.67 -25.74 -46.24
CA LYS A 33 -7.28 -26.00 -45.87
C LYS A 33 -7.20 -26.64 -44.49
N ALA A 34 -7.92 -26.10 -43.51
CA ALA A 34 -8.00 -26.67 -42.16
C ALA A 34 -8.54 -28.11 -42.15
N LYS A 35 -9.58 -28.41 -42.95
CA LYS A 35 -10.13 -29.78 -43.03
C LYS A 35 -9.19 -30.78 -43.73
N LYS A 36 -8.32 -30.31 -44.65
CA LYS A 36 -7.28 -31.15 -45.27
C LYS A 36 -6.08 -31.38 -44.35
N GLU A 37 -5.77 -30.42 -43.48
CA GLU A 37 -4.73 -30.54 -42.45
C GLU A 37 -5.19 -31.47 -41.32
N ALA A 38 -6.45 -31.40 -40.88
CA ALA A 38 -7.03 -32.34 -39.93
C ALA A 38 -7.08 -33.78 -40.48
N LYS A 39 -7.43 -33.98 -41.76
CA LYS A 39 -7.43 -35.30 -42.42
C LYS A 39 -6.02 -35.88 -42.60
N LYS A 40 -4.96 -35.06 -42.50
CA LYS A 40 -3.55 -35.50 -42.54
C LYS A 40 -3.01 -35.94 -41.17
N ASN A 41 -3.70 -35.58 -40.09
CA ASN A 41 -3.29 -35.87 -38.71
C ASN A 41 -3.98 -37.11 -38.10
N GLY A 42 -4.63 -37.95 -38.92
CA GLY A 42 -4.79 -39.37 -38.61
C GLY A 42 -5.60 -39.74 -37.36
N GLU A 43 -6.75 -39.12 -37.16
CA GLU A 43 -7.73 -39.57 -36.16
C GLU A 43 -9.04 -39.99 -36.86
N GLU A 44 -9.17 -41.27 -37.21
CA GLU A 44 -10.43 -42.01 -37.16
C GLU A 44 -10.15 -43.53 -37.25
N TYR A 45 -10.56 -44.28 -36.22
CA TYR A 45 -10.76 -45.73 -36.29
C TYR A 45 -12.16 -45.96 -36.84
N GLU A 46 -12.29 -46.63 -38.00
CA GLU A 46 -13.57 -47.11 -38.53
C GLU A 46 -14.00 -48.37 -37.77
N ASP A 47 -15.16 -48.30 -37.11
CA ASP A 47 -15.89 -49.44 -36.54
C ASP A 47 -16.93 -49.90 -37.59
N ASP A 48 -16.62 -50.98 -38.29
CA ASP A 48 -17.45 -51.58 -39.35
C ASP A 48 -18.32 -52.71 -38.73
N ASP A 49 -19.41 -52.33 -38.06
CA ASP A 49 -20.40 -53.25 -37.46
C ASP A 49 -21.48 -53.68 -38.46
N GLU A 50 -21.08 -54.22 -39.62
CA GLU A 50 -22.02 -54.86 -40.56
C GLU A 50 -21.46 -56.17 -41.14
N SER A 51 -21.29 -57.22 -40.33
CA SER A 51 -21.30 -58.61 -40.86
C SER A 51 -21.38 -59.78 -39.86
N LEU A 52 -21.68 -59.59 -38.57
CA LEU A 52 -21.70 -60.73 -37.64
C LEU A 52 -23.10 -61.35 -37.51
N GLY A 53 -23.35 -62.38 -38.33
CA GLY A 53 -24.55 -63.22 -38.30
C GLY A 53 -24.82 -63.87 -36.93
N ILE A 54 -25.94 -64.60 -36.79
CA ILE A 54 -26.51 -65.10 -35.51
C ILE A 54 -25.49 -65.80 -34.57
N GLY A 55 -24.42 -66.40 -35.11
CA GLY A 55 -23.31 -66.95 -34.32
C GLY A 55 -22.43 -65.89 -33.62
N GLY A 56 -22.19 -64.74 -34.25
CA GLY A 56 -21.45 -63.62 -33.69
C GLY A 56 -22.19 -62.93 -32.53
N ARG A 57 -23.53 -62.87 -32.58
CA ARG A 57 -24.35 -62.39 -31.45
C ARG A 57 -24.27 -63.31 -30.23
N LEU A 58 -24.18 -64.63 -30.42
CA LEU A 58 -24.03 -65.56 -29.31
C LEU A 58 -22.62 -65.47 -28.70
N ILE A 59 -21.59 -65.35 -29.54
CA ILE A 59 -20.21 -65.14 -29.09
C ILE A 59 -20.09 -63.80 -28.36
N MET A 60 -20.71 -62.73 -28.89
CA MET A 60 -20.77 -61.43 -28.22
C MET A 60 -21.46 -61.53 -26.86
N GLY A 61 -22.56 -62.30 -26.75
CA GLY A 61 -23.23 -62.55 -25.47
C GLY A 61 -22.34 -63.27 -24.45
N VAL A 62 -21.54 -64.26 -24.88
CA VAL A 62 -20.58 -64.95 -24.03
C VAL A 62 -19.43 -64.04 -23.62
N VAL A 63 -18.93 -63.20 -24.53
CA VAL A 63 -17.89 -62.20 -24.24
C VAL A 63 -18.39 -61.15 -23.24
N VAL A 64 -19.62 -60.64 -23.42
CA VAL A 64 -20.26 -59.71 -22.48
C VAL A 64 -20.46 -60.36 -21.11
N LEU A 65 -20.90 -61.62 -21.06
CA LEU A 65 -21.05 -62.35 -19.80
C LEU A 65 -19.69 -62.54 -19.10
N LEU A 66 -18.63 -62.86 -19.85
CA LEU A 66 -17.26 -62.94 -19.32
C LEU A 66 -16.78 -61.61 -18.75
N ILE A 67 -17.04 -60.49 -19.44
CA ILE A 67 -16.70 -59.14 -18.95
C ILE A 67 -17.44 -58.86 -17.64
N ILE A 68 -18.72 -59.20 -17.55
CA ILE A 68 -19.51 -59.03 -16.31
C ILE A 68 -18.94 -59.89 -15.19
N LEU A 69 -18.58 -61.15 -15.45
CA LEU A 69 -17.96 -62.02 -14.44
C LEU A 69 -16.63 -61.47 -13.93
N ILE A 70 -15.78 -60.95 -14.82
CA ILE A 70 -14.52 -60.30 -14.44
C ILE A 70 -14.80 -59.08 -13.56
N TRP A 71 -15.79 -58.26 -13.91
CA TRP A 71 -16.21 -57.12 -13.09
C TRP A 71 -16.73 -57.56 -11.72
N LEU A 72 -17.53 -58.62 -11.63
CA LEU A 72 -18.01 -59.14 -10.33
C LEU A 72 -16.88 -59.67 -9.46
N VAL A 73 -15.84 -60.27 -10.06
CA VAL A 73 -14.64 -60.70 -9.32
C VAL A 73 -13.87 -59.49 -8.79
N ILE A 74 -13.64 -58.46 -9.61
CA ILE A 74 -12.98 -57.22 -9.19
C ILE A 74 -13.79 -56.53 -8.08
N PHE A 75 -15.11 -56.46 -8.24
CA PHE A 75 -16.01 -55.85 -7.27
C PHE A 75 -16.00 -56.62 -5.94
N GLY A 76 -16.05 -57.96 -6.00
CA GLY A 76 -15.91 -58.81 -4.81
C GLY A 76 -14.57 -58.60 -4.10
N PHE A 77 -13.47 -58.39 -4.84
CA PHE A 77 -12.16 -58.08 -4.28
C PHE A 77 -12.12 -56.68 -3.65
N LEU A 78 -12.71 -55.67 -4.29
CA LEU A 78 -12.82 -54.30 -3.75
C LEU A 78 -13.61 -54.27 -2.43
N VAL A 79 -14.72 -55.01 -2.37
CA VAL A 79 -15.54 -55.14 -1.15
C VAL A 79 -14.78 -55.90 -0.06
N LYS A 80 -14.15 -57.03 -0.40
CA LYS A 80 -13.48 -57.88 0.59
C LYS A 80 -12.17 -57.27 1.12
N MET A 81 -11.43 -56.53 0.29
CA MET A 81 -10.23 -55.78 0.71
C MET A 81 -10.54 -54.39 1.28
N ASP A 82 -11.82 -54.02 1.34
CA ASP A 82 -12.31 -52.73 1.82
C ASP A 82 -11.56 -51.51 1.23
N VAL A 83 -11.42 -51.49 -0.09
CA VAL A 83 -10.68 -50.42 -0.79
C VAL A 83 -11.42 -49.10 -0.61
N GLY A 84 -10.84 -48.20 0.19
CA GLY A 84 -11.40 -46.88 0.48
C GLY A 84 -12.61 -46.89 1.43
N GLY A 85 -12.81 -47.96 2.21
CA GLY A 85 -13.93 -48.06 3.17
C GLY A 85 -15.28 -48.39 2.54
N PHE A 86 -15.31 -48.77 1.25
CA PHE A 86 -16.55 -49.03 0.51
C PHE A 86 -17.31 -50.27 1.03
N GLY A 87 -16.59 -51.32 1.44
CA GLY A 87 -17.20 -52.54 1.96
C GLY A 87 -17.78 -52.34 3.36
N SER A 88 -17.04 -51.65 4.24
CA SER A 88 -17.39 -51.41 5.64
C SER A 88 -18.39 -50.26 5.84
N THR A 89 -18.25 -49.15 5.12
CA THR A 89 -19.04 -47.93 5.37
C THR A 89 -20.35 -47.91 4.58
N VAL A 90 -20.36 -48.43 3.35
CA VAL A 90 -21.50 -48.29 2.43
C VAL A 90 -22.31 -49.58 2.32
N LEU A 91 -21.64 -50.72 2.10
CA LEU A 91 -22.33 -51.99 1.83
C LEU A 91 -22.72 -52.76 3.08
N PHE A 92 -21.94 -52.66 4.16
CA PHE A 92 -22.21 -53.37 5.40
C PHE A 92 -23.58 -53.07 6.02
N PRO A 93 -24.03 -51.81 6.18
CA PRO A 93 -25.33 -51.52 6.80
C PRO A 93 -26.51 -52.10 6.02
N VAL A 94 -26.35 -52.23 4.70
CA VAL A 94 -27.42 -52.63 3.78
C VAL A 94 -27.46 -54.15 3.57
N LEU A 95 -26.30 -54.82 3.54
CA LEU A 95 -26.18 -56.23 3.17
C LEU A 95 -25.90 -57.19 4.35
N LYS A 96 -25.69 -56.68 5.58
CA LYS A 96 -25.41 -57.51 6.77
C LYS A 96 -26.50 -58.55 7.06
N ASP A 97 -27.76 -58.23 6.75
CA ASP A 97 -28.92 -59.07 7.06
C ASP A 97 -29.30 -60.02 5.90
N VAL A 98 -28.52 -60.04 4.81
CA VAL A 98 -28.76 -60.89 3.64
C VAL A 98 -27.97 -62.19 3.77
N PRO A 99 -28.63 -63.36 3.87
CA PRO A 99 -27.95 -64.65 3.99
C PRO A 99 -27.08 -64.93 2.75
N TYR A 100 -25.94 -65.59 2.96
CA TYR A 100 -24.89 -65.89 1.98
C TYR A 100 -24.09 -64.69 1.44
N VAL A 101 -24.70 -63.51 1.25
CA VAL A 101 -24.02 -62.30 0.78
C VAL A 101 -23.13 -61.67 1.86
N ASN A 102 -23.53 -61.78 3.14
CA ASN A 102 -22.76 -61.32 4.29
C ASN A 102 -21.34 -61.95 4.38
N ARG A 103 -21.06 -63.07 3.69
CA ARG A 103 -19.72 -63.69 3.67
C ARG A 103 -18.68 -62.96 2.80
N ILE A 104 -19.14 -62.11 1.88
CA ILE A 104 -18.28 -61.33 0.99
C ILE A 104 -17.87 -60.01 1.64
N LEU A 105 -18.67 -59.51 2.60
CA LEU A 105 -18.33 -58.36 3.42
C LEU A 105 -17.03 -58.63 4.20
N PRO A 106 -16.20 -57.60 4.44
CA PRO A 106 -15.03 -57.74 5.31
C PRO A 106 -15.48 -58.18 6.70
N GLY A 107 -14.67 -58.95 7.43
CA GLY A 107 -15.04 -59.48 8.75
C GLY A 107 -15.04 -58.36 9.79
N ILE A 108 -16.22 -57.90 10.20
CA ILE A 108 -16.42 -56.69 11.04
C ILE A 108 -16.62 -57.07 12.53
N GLU A 109 -16.23 -58.26 12.98
CA GLU A 109 -16.32 -58.59 14.42
C GLU A 109 -15.42 -57.67 15.29
N GLU A 110 -14.41 -57.02 14.70
CA GLU A 110 -13.61 -55.95 15.31
C GLU A 110 -14.18 -54.53 15.15
N TYR A 111 -15.23 -54.34 14.35
CA TYR A 111 -15.73 -53.00 13.95
C TYR A 111 -17.23 -52.82 14.22
N ILE A 112 -17.88 -53.78 14.90
CA ILE A 112 -19.15 -53.48 15.59
C ILE A 112 -18.75 -52.46 16.65
N PRO A 113 -19.23 -51.20 16.59
CA PRO A 113 -19.07 -50.29 17.69
C PRO A 113 -19.76 -50.98 18.86
N GLN A 114 -19.00 -51.46 19.85
CA GLN A 114 -19.59 -51.53 21.19
C GLN A 114 -20.13 -50.12 21.42
N GLU A 115 -21.38 -50.00 21.81
CA GLU A 115 -21.82 -48.78 22.49
C GLU A 115 -20.93 -48.69 23.73
N GLU A 116 -19.75 -48.07 23.59
CA GLU A 116 -18.93 -47.62 24.69
C GLU A 116 -19.82 -46.61 25.39
N ASP A 117 -20.48 -47.08 26.44
CA ASP A 117 -21.06 -46.23 27.45
C ASP A 117 -19.99 -45.19 27.81
N ALA A 118 -20.21 -43.93 27.48
CA ALA A 118 -19.21 -42.86 27.63
C ALA A 118 -18.75 -42.69 29.09
N TYR A 119 -19.42 -43.36 30.02
CA TYR A 119 -19.10 -43.44 31.44
C TYR A 119 -18.33 -44.69 31.85
N ALA A 120 -18.15 -45.69 30.98
CA ALA A 120 -17.37 -46.90 31.24
C ALA A 120 -15.85 -46.66 31.32
N GLN A 121 -15.40 -45.46 30.91
CA GLN A 121 -14.00 -45.05 30.99
C GLN A 121 -13.53 -44.66 32.40
N TYR A 122 -14.46 -44.47 33.35
CA TYR A 122 -14.13 -44.13 34.74
C TYR A 122 -14.54 -45.27 35.67
N THR A 123 -13.57 -45.83 36.37
CA THR A 123 -13.79 -47.00 37.23
C THR A 123 -14.28 -46.62 38.63
N THR A 124 -14.05 -45.37 39.04
CA THR A 124 -14.45 -44.85 40.36
C THR A 124 -14.93 -43.40 40.27
N VAL A 125 -15.74 -42.99 41.26
CA VAL A 125 -16.20 -41.59 41.38
C VAL A 125 -15.03 -40.63 41.62
N GLU A 126 -13.97 -41.08 42.29
CA GLU A 126 -12.76 -40.28 42.56
C GLU A 126 -12.03 -39.91 41.27
N GLU A 127 -11.89 -40.87 40.34
CA GLU A 127 -11.28 -40.65 39.02
C GLU A 127 -12.06 -39.62 38.18
N ALA A 128 -13.39 -39.69 38.22
CA ALA A 128 -14.24 -38.70 37.55
C ALA A 128 -14.10 -37.29 38.16
N VAL A 129 -13.98 -37.20 39.49
CA VAL A 129 -13.80 -35.92 40.20
C VAL A 129 -12.41 -35.32 39.91
N ASP A 130 -11.36 -36.13 39.86
CA ASP A 130 -10.02 -35.65 39.55
C ASP A 130 -9.92 -35.18 38.09
N ARG A 131 -10.61 -35.85 37.15
CA ARG A 131 -10.72 -35.36 35.77
C ARG A 131 -11.47 -34.04 35.68
N ILE A 132 -12.53 -33.83 36.47
CA ILE A 132 -13.23 -32.54 36.52
C ILE A 132 -12.30 -31.43 36.99
N LYS A 133 -11.52 -31.66 38.05
CA LYS A 133 -10.54 -30.65 38.53
C LYS A 133 -9.48 -30.33 37.49
N GLU A 134 -8.98 -31.34 36.79
CA GLU A 134 -8.01 -31.14 35.71
C GLU A 134 -8.60 -30.27 34.58
N LEU A 135 -9.84 -30.55 34.17
CA LEU A 135 -10.55 -29.75 33.17
C LEU A 135 -10.86 -28.32 33.65
N GLU A 136 -11.15 -28.12 34.94
CA GLU A 136 -11.34 -26.79 35.52
C GLU A 136 -10.04 -25.96 35.43
N VAL A 137 -8.89 -26.57 35.72
CA VAL A 137 -7.57 -25.93 35.57
C VAL A 137 -7.28 -25.61 34.09
N GLU A 138 -7.52 -26.56 33.18
CA GLU A 138 -7.31 -26.36 31.74
C GLU A 138 -8.19 -25.21 31.21
N ILE A 139 -9.45 -25.11 31.67
CA ILE A 139 -10.36 -24.01 31.31
C ILE A 139 -9.84 -22.68 31.85
N GLU A 140 -9.33 -22.64 33.09
CA GLU A 140 -8.74 -21.41 33.65
C GLU A 140 -7.50 -20.96 32.87
N GLU A 141 -6.61 -21.88 32.50
CA GLU A 141 -5.42 -21.59 31.69
C GLU A 141 -5.78 -21.12 30.27
N LEU A 142 -6.75 -21.76 29.62
CA LEU A 142 -7.26 -21.35 28.31
C LEU A 142 -7.93 -19.98 28.37
N LYS A 143 -8.69 -19.69 29.43
CA LYS A 143 -9.33 -18.38 29.63
C LYS A 143 -8.29 -17.29 29.88
N ALA A 144 -7.25 -17.57 30.67
CA ALA A 144 -6.14 -16.65 30.89
C ALA A 144 -5.38 -16.37 29.57
N SER A 145 -5.10 -17.41 28.79
CA SER A 145 -4.44 -17.28 27.48
C SER A 145 -5.32 -16.53 26.46
N GLY A 146 -6.64 -16.77 26.47
CA GLY A 146 -7.60 -16.05 25.64
C GLY A 146 -7.68 -14.56 25.97
N ASN A 147 -7.65 -14.21 27.26
CA ASN A 147 -7.60 -12.80 27.69
C ASN A 147 -6.29 -12.12 27.26
N ALA A 148 -5.14 -12.78 27.43
CA ALA A 148 -3.85 -12.23 27.00
C ALA A 148 -3.79 -12.00 25.47
N ASN A 149 -4.37 -12.90 24.68
CA ASN A 149 -4.50 -12.72 23.23
C ASN A 149 -5.42 -11.55 22.87
N SER A 150 -6.53 -11.36 23.60
CA SER A 150 -7.44 -10.23 23.41
C SER A 150 -6.75 -8.89 23.69
N ASP A 151 -5.98 -8.80 24.77
CA ASP A 151 -5.24 -7.59 25.13
C ASP A 151 -4.17 -7.28 24.07
N TYR A 152 -3.45 -8.31 23.59
CA TYR A 152 -2.46 -8.16 22.52
C TYR A 152 -3.06 -7.72 21.19
N ILE A 153 -4.25 -8.23 20.83
CA ILE A 153 -4.98 -7.79 19.63
C ILE A 153 -5.39 -6.32 19.77
N ALA A 154 -5.91 -5.91 20.94
CA ALA A 154 -6.27 -4.52 21.18
C ALA A 154 -5.06 -3.56 21.09
N GLU A 155 -3.90 -3.98 21.60
CA GLU A 155 -2.65 -3.23 21.48
C GLU A 155 -2.18 -3.12 20.02
N LEU A 156 -2.26 -4.22 19.25
CA LEU A 156 -1.94 -4.24 17.83
C LEU A 156 -2.86 -3.34 17.01
N GLU A 157 -4.16 -3.35 17.29
CA GLU A 157 -5.13 -2.48 16.63
C GLU A 157 -4.88 -1.01 16.94
N ALA A 158 -4.56 -0.68 18.20
CA ALA A 158 -4.21 0.67 18.60
C ALA A 158 -2.91 1.15 17.92
N ALA A 159 -1.88 0.32 17.89
CA ALA A 159 -0.62 0.62 17.21
C ALA A 159 -0.80 0.78 15.69
N ALA A 160 -1.66 -0.04 15.08
CA ALA A 160 -1.99 0.08 13.65
C ALA A 160 -2.74 1.38 13.34
N ALA A 161 -3.67 1.80 14.21
CA ALA A 161 -4.39 3.06 14.07
C ALA A 161 -3.44 4.26 14.22
N GLU A 162 -2.56 4.24 15.22
CA GLU A 162 -1.55 5.29 15.42
C GLU A 162 -0.59 5.38 14.22
N LEU A 163 -0.12 4.24 13.71
CA LEU A 163 0.73 4.19 12.53
C LEU A 163 0.03 4.73 11.28
N ALA A 164 -1.26 4.45 11.13
CA ALA A 164 -2.04 4.98 10.00
C ALA A 164 -2.16 6.50 10.09
N GLU A 165 -2.35 7.06 11.28
CA GLU A 165 -2.37 8.51 11.51
C GLU A 165 -1.01 9.14 11.20
N TYR A 166 0.10 8.57 11.68
CA TYR A 166 1.44 9.07 11.34
C TYR A 166 1.68 9.10 9.84
N LYS A 167 1.31 8.03 9.12
CA LYS A 167 1.47 7.97 7.66
C LYS A 167 0.64 9.04 6.94
N ALA A 168 -0.59 9.30 7.40
CA ALA A 168 -1.41 10.35 6.83
C ALA A 168 -0.83 11.73 7.10
N ASN A 169 -0.34 11.97 8.32
CA ASN A 169 0.31 13.21 8.69
C ASN A 169 1.60 13.44 7.91
N GLU A 170 2.44 12.42 7.75
CA GLU A 170 3.66 12.47 6.94
C GLU A 170 3.34 12.85 5.49
N ALA A 171 2.34 12.22 4.87
CA ALA A 171 1.93 12.56 3.51
C ALA A 171 1.45 14.01 3.38
N SER A 172 0.65 14.49 4.34
CA SER A 172 0.17 15.89 4.33
C SER A 172 1.29 16.91 4.58
N PHE A 173 2.27 16.54 5.39
CA PHE A 173 3.45 17.37 5.67
C PHE A 173 4.33 17.48 4.42
N GLU A 174 4.60 16.37 3.75
CA GLU A 174 5.35 16.37 2.48
C GLU A 174 4.65 17.22 1.42
N GLU A 175 3.33 17.10 1.26
CA GLU A 175 2.57 17.96 0.32
C GLU A 175 2.68 19.45 0.68
N THR A 176 2.56 19.78 1.96
CA THR A 176 2.68 21.17 2.43
C THR A 176 4.08 21.71 2.21
N LYS A 177 5.11 20.89 2.45
CA LYS A 177 6.51 21.23 2.24
C LYS A 177 6.80 21.47 0.76
N GLU A 178 6.30 20.63 -0.14
CA GLU A 178 6.43 20.82 -1.59
C GLU A 178 5.76 22.11 -2.05
N LYS A 179 4.52 22.38 -1.61
CA LYS A 179 3.81 23.63 -1.90
C LYS A 179 4.57 24.86 -1.41
N PHE A 180 5.15 24.79 -0.22
CA PHE A 180 5.96 25.89 0.31
C PHE A 180 7.19 26.14 -0.56
N TYR A 181 7.91 25.10 -0.97
CA TYR A 181 9.05 25.26 -1.88
C TYR A 181 8.65 25.83 -3.23
N GLU A 182 7.50 25.42 -3.76
CA GLU A 182 6.96 25.98 -5.00
C GLU A 182 6.60 27.47 -4.83
N GLU A 183 5.93 27.85 -3.75
CA GLU A 183 5.52 29.23 -3.48
C GLU A 183 6.74 30.16 -3.31
N VAL A 184 7.80 29.71 -2.64
CA VAL A 184 9.04 30.48 -2.48
C VAL A 184 9.67 30.84 -3.84
N VAL A 185 9.53 29.98 -4.84
CA VAL A 185 10.16 30.16 -6.16
C VAL A 185 9.22 30.81 -7.18
N PHE A 186 7.92 30.52 -7.11
CA PHE A 186 6.95 30.85 -8.16
C PHE A 186 5.84 31.81 -7.72
N SER A 187 5.86 32.33 -6.49
CA SER A 187 4.89 33.36 -6.07
C SER A 187 5.09 34.70 -6.79
N ASP A 188 4.05 35.53 -6.80
CA ASP A 188 4.09 36.87 -7.45
C ASP A 188 5.11 37.83 -6.81
N ASN A 189 5.57 37.54 -5.59
CA ASN A 189 6.62 38.29 -4.88
C ASN A 189 7.99 37.62 -4.96
N ALA A 190 8.13 36.51 -5.69
CA ALA A 190 9.37 35.78 -5.81
C ALA A 190 10.42 36.56 -6.64
N PRO A 191 11.72 36.32 -6.41
CA PRO A 191 12.79 36.81 -7.28
C PRO A 191 12.58 36.36 -8.74
N ASP A 192 13.17 37.07 -9.71
CA ASP A 192 13.14 36.63 -11.11
C ASP A 192 13.67 35.20 -11.25
N ILE A 193 12.95 34.38 -12.02
CA ILE A 193 13.22 32.94 -12.15
C ILE A 193 14.63 32.67 -12.70
N ASN A 194 15.16 33.51 -13.60
CA ASN A 194 16.50 33.34 -14.14
C ASN A 194 17.56 33.74 -13.10
N GLU A 195 17.29 34.75 -12.29
CA GLU A 195 18.14 35.14 -11.17
C GLU A 195 18.21 33.99 -10.13
N TYR A 196 17.07 33.41 -9.76
CA TYR A 196 16.99 32.27 -8.84
C TYR A 196 17.78 31.06 -9.34
N LYS A 197 17.63 30.71 -10.63
CA LYS A 197 18.42 29.65 -11.28
C LYS A 197 19.93 29.95 -11.17
N THR A 198 20.33 31.18 -11.47
CA THR A 198 21.74 31.60 -11.44
C THR A 198 22.31 31.47 -10.02
N TYR A 199 21.57 31.91 -9.00
CA TYR A 199 21.98 31.77 -7.60
C TYR A 199 22.13 30.30 -7.18
N TYR A 200 21.17 29.45 -7.51
CA TYR A 200 21.23 28.04 -7.12
C TYR A 200 22.35 27.26 -7.83
N GLU A 201 22.62 27.57 -9.10
CA GLU A 201 23.70 26.93 -9.86
C GLU A 201 25.10 27.46 -9.49
N SER A 202 25.20 28.68 -8.93
CA SER A 202 26.49 29.33 -8.65
C SER A 202 26.99 29.15 -7.21
N ILE A 203 26.11 28.78 -6.27
CA ILE A 203 26.47 28.66 -4.85
C ILE A 203 26.46 27.20 -4.44
N GLU A 204 27.59 26.72 -3.89
CA GLU A 204 27.62 25.40 -3.25
C GLU A 204 26.73 25.38 -1.99
N PRO A 205 26.00 24.29 -1.69
CA PRO A 205 25.03 24.26 -0.59
C PRO A 205 25.59 24.69 0.76
N GLU A 206 26.82 24.30 1.11
CA GLU A 206 27.46 24.68 2.37
C GLU A 206 27.76 26.19 2.44
N ASN A 207 28.08 26.80 1.30
CA ASN A 207 28.30 28.25 1.20
C ASN A 207 26.99 29.03 1.29
N ALA A 208 25.88 28.50 0.76
CA ALA A 208 24.57 29.14 0.83
C ALA A 208 24.10 29.31 2.29
N GLU A 209 24.30 28.28 3.13
CA GLU A 209 23.95 28.36 4.56
C GLU A 209 24.81 29.40 5.29
N ALA A 210 26.11 29.42 5.04
CA ALA A 210 27.02 30.39 5.66
C ALA A 210 26.66 31.84 5.27
N ILE A 211 26.40 32.08 3.98
CA ILE A 211 25.96 33.38 3.47
C ILE A 211 24.62 33.78 4.10
N TYR A 212 23.66 32.86 4.21
CA TYR A 212 22.37 33.15 4.85
C TYR A 212 22.53 33.58 6.31
N LYS A 213 23.32 32.85 7.11
CA LYS A 213 23.61 33.22 8.50
C LYS A 213 24.23 34.61 8.59
N GLN A 214 25.15 34.93 7.68
CA GLN A 214 25.78 36.24 7.62
C GLN A 214 24.76 37.33 7.28
N VAL A 215 23.90 37.14 6.28
CA VAL A 215 22.86 38.09 5.88
C VAL A 215 21.88 38.35 7.03
N VAL A 216 21.40 37.31 7.70
CA VAL A 216 20.48 37.47 8.84
C VAL A 216 21.16 38.23 9.98
N SER A 217 22.42 37.90 10.30
CA SER A 217 23.17 38.63 11.32
C SER A 217 23.39 40.09 10.95
N GLN A 218 23.65 40.40 9.67
CA GLN A 218 23.77 41.78 9.19
C GLN A 218 22.43 42.52 9.28
N LEU A 219 21.32 41.92 8.83
CA LEU A 219 20.00 42.55 8.93
C LEU A 219 19.60 42.84 10.38
N GLN A 220 19.95 41.97 11.31
CA GLN A 220 19.73 42.20 12.74
C GLN A 220 20.56 43.39 13.25
N LYS A 221 21.86 43.42 12.93
CA LYS A 221 22.73 44.55 13.30
C LYS A 221 22.23 45.85 12.69
N ASP A 222 21.88 45.86 11.40
CA ASP A 222 21.35 47.04 10.73
C ASP A 222 20.07 47.54 11.40
N ALA A 223 19.17 46.62 11.81
CA ALA A 223 17.97 46.99 12.55
C ALA A 223 18.29 47.62 13.93
N GLU A 224 19.25 47.06 14.67
CA GLU A 224 19.70 47.62 15.95
C GLU A 224 20.33 49.02 15.76
N ILE A 225 21.17 49.18 14.74
CA ILE A 225 21.76 50.48 14.38
C ILE A 225 20.68 51.49 14.00
N GLN A 226 19.67 51.08 13.21
CA GLN A 226 18.53 51.95 12.87
C GLN A 226 17.74 52.41 14.10
N ASP A 227 17.60 51.55 15.11
CA ASP A 227 16.94 51.92 16.36
C ASP A 227 17.79 52.88 17.20
N TYR A 228 19.12 52.68 17.24
CA TYR A 228 20.03 53.66 17.83
C TYR A 228 19.98 55.01 17.12
N ILE A 229 20.00 55.02 15.78
CA ILE A 229 19.87 56.24 14.98
C ILE A 229 18.59 56.98 15.37
N LYS A 230 17.43 56.32 15.35
CA LYS A 230 16.16 56.95 15.74
C LYS A 230 16.18 57.49 17.16
N ALA A 231 16.70 56.71 18.12
CA ALA A 231 16.74 57.09 19.53
C ALA A 231 17.59 58.35 19.75
N TYR A 232 18.81 58.38 19.19
CA TYR A 232 19.73 59.49 19.36
C TYR A 232 19.38 60.70 18.49
N SER A 233 18.83 60.50 17.29
CA SER A 233 18.31 61.60 16.46
C SER A 233 17.10 62.29 17.10
N SER A 234 16.33 61.59 17.93
CA SER A 234 15.21 62.17 18.69
C SER A 234 15.64 62.87 19.98
N MET A 235 16.91 62.73 20.38
CA MET A 235 17.45 63.30 21.62
C MET A 235 17.98 64.73 21.38
N LYS A 236 18.01 65.55 22.44
CA LYS A 236 18.70 66.85 22.37
C LYS A 236 20.19 66.62 22.02
N PRO A 237 20.77 67.38 21.07
CA PRO A 237 22.14 67.15 20.60
C PRO A 237 23.19 67.09 21.72
N LYS A 238 23.09 68.00 22.70
CA LYS A 238 24.00 68.02 23.86
C LYS A 238 23.94 66.77 24.73
N ASN A 239 22.79 66.12 24.83
CA ASN A 239 22.64 64.89 25.61
C ASN A 239 23.20 63.68 24.85
N ALA A 240 22.95 63.59 23.53
CA ALA A 240 23.53 62.55 22.69
C ALA A 240 25.07 62.68 22.65
N ALA A 241 25.58 63.90 22.48
CA ALA A 241 27.01 64.21 22.52
C ALA A 241 27.66 63.77 23.84
N ALA A 242 27.03 64.07 24.98
CA ALA A 242 27.55 63.66 26.29
C ALA A 242 27.60 62.14 26.46
N ILE A 243 26.65 61.39 25.85
CA ILE A 243 26.68 59.92 25.86
C ILE A 243 27.79 59.41 24.95
N PHE A 244 27.88 59.90 23.71
CA PHE A 244 28.92 59.50 22.76
C PHE A 244 30.33 59.83 23.24
N ASP A 245 30.52 60.94 23.98
CA ASP A 245 31.79 61.28 24.61
C ASP A 245 32.24 60.27 25.67
N THR A 246 31.32 59.45 26.21
CA THR A 246 31.66 58.38 27.16
C THR A 246 31.93 57.03 26.49
N MET A 247 31.61 56.88 25.20
CA MET A 247 31.79 55.64 24.43
C MET A 247 33.18 55.55 23.79
N THR A 248 34.23 55.87 24.56
CA THR A 248 35.61 55.98 24.04
C THR A 248 36.22 54.65 23.59
N ASP A 249 35.64 53.53 24.03
CA ASP A 249 36.01 52.17 23.64
C ASP A 249 35.20 51.63 22.44
N ASP A 250 34.21 52.38 21.96
CA ASP A 250 33.31 51.97 20.88
C ASP A 250 32.97 53.14 19.94
N PHE A 251 34.01 53.82 19.45
CA PHE A 251 33.83 54.89 18.46
C PHE A 251 33.31 54.39 17.13
N ASP A 252 33.49 53.11 16.79
CA ASP A 252 32.95 52.51 15.57
C ASP A 252 31.41 52.56 15.59
N LEU A 253 30.77 52.12 16.69
CA LEU A 253 29.32 52.23 16.86
C LEU A 253 28.84 53.69 16.80
N VAL A 254 29.56 54.60 17.45
CA VAL A 254 29.22 56.04 17.41
C VAL A 254 29.29 56.58 15.98
N CYS A 255 30.30 56.18 15.20
CA CYS A 255 30.45 56.56 13.80
C CYS A 255 29.29 56.02 12.95
N GLU A 256 28.95 54.73 13.09
CA GLU A 256 27.85 54.11 12.35
C GLU A 256 26.52 54.81 12.62
N ILE A 257 26.22 55.09 13.89
CA ILE A 257 24.99 55.81 14.28
C ILE A 257 25.02 57.22 13.67
N LEU A 258 26.11 57.98 13.84
CA LEU A 258 26.19 59.36 13.33
C LEU A 258 26.10 59.43 11.80
N GLN A 259 26.75 58.51 11.08
CA GLN A 259 26.67 58.41 9.61
C GLN A 259 25.25 58.11 9.13
N GLY A 260 24.49 57.31 9.90
CA GLY A 260 23.09 57.01 9.61
C GLY A 260 22.10 58.13 9.94
N MET A 261 22.52 59.20 10.63
CA MET A 261 21.67 60.37 10.87
C MET A 261 21.66 61.35 9.69
N ASP A 262 20.66 62.23 9.65
CA ASP A 262 20.69 63.39 8.76
C ASP A 262 21.86 64.32 9.11
N ALA A 263 22.35 65.04 8.09
CA ALA A 263 23.55 65.85 8.22
C ALA A 263 23.43 66.97 9.27
N SER A 264 22.24 67.53 9.49
CA SER A 264 22.03 68.61 10.46
C SER A 264 22.15 68.07 11.88
N THR A 265 21.43 66.98 12.18
CA THR A 265 21.48 66.34 13.49
C THR A 265 22.88 65.85 13.83
N ARG A 266 23.59 65.23 12.86
CA ARG A 266 24.99 64.83 13.04
C ARG A 266 25.88 66.03 13.36
N ALA A 267 25.75 67.13 12.61
CA ALA A 267 26.57 68.33 12.82
C ALA A 267 26.34 68.95 14.20
N ASP A 268 25.08 69.05 14.63
CA ASP A 268 24.71 69.60 15.94
C ASP A 268 25.25 68.76 17.10
N ILE A 269 25.26 67.43 16.95
CA ILE A 269 25.84 66.52 17.94
C ILE A 269 27.36 66.67 17.98
N LEU A 270 28.05 66.60 16.83
CA LEU A 270 29.51 66.76 16.76
C LEU A 270 29.98 68.10 17.33
N ALA A 271 29.24 69.18 17.08
CA ALA A 271 29.54 70.50 17.63
C ALA A 271 29.38 70.60 19.16
N ALA A 272 28.56 69.72 19.75
CA ALA A 272 28.32 69.65 21.18
C ALA A 272 29.23 68.65 21.93
N MET A 273 30.01 67.83 21.21
CA MET A 273 30.95 66.86 21.76
C MET A 273 32.26 67.50 22.23
N ASN A 274 33.06 66.74 22.96
CA ASN A 274 34.45 67.08 23.24
C ASN A 274 35.24 67.19 21.93
N ALA A 275 36.00 68.28 21.76
CA ALA A 275 36.77 68.56 20.55
C ALA A 275 37.72 67.42 20.14
N GLU A 276 38.33 66.72 21.10
CA GLU A 276 39.22 65.60 20.82
C GLU A 276 38.46 64.40 20.26
N ASN A 277 37.38 63.98 20.93
CA ASN A 277 36.53 62.88 20.48
C ASN A 277 35.87 63.19 19.13
N ALA A 278 35.33 64.41 18.97
CA ALA A 278 34.71 64.85 17.72
C ALA A 278 35.70 64.80 16.55
N ALA A 279 36.96 65.18 16.77
CA ALA A 279 38.00 65.10 15.74
C ALA A 279 38.35 63.64 15.37
N ILE A 280 38.42 62.75 16.36
CA ILE A 280 38.65 61.31 16.15
C ILE A 280 37.51 60.70 15.32
N ILE A 281 36.27 60.87 15.77
CA ILE A 281 35.06 60.36 15.11
C ILE A 281 34.94 60.91 13.69
N THR A 282 35.19 62.22 13.49
CA THR A 282 35.18 62.83 12.15
C THR A 282 36.20 62.20 11.21
N LYS A 283 37.39 61.85 11.73
CA LYS A 283 38.42 61.17 10.94
C LYS A 283 38.04 59.73 10.63
N MET A 284 37.43 59.01 11.58
CA MET A 284 36.99 57.63 11.41
C MET A 284 35.86 57.49 10.39
N MET A 285 34.99 58.49 10.28
CA MET A 285 33.89 58.47 9.31
C MET A 285 34.33 58.64 7.83
N GLU A 286 35.64 58.74 7.55
CA GLU A 286 36.23 58.87 6.20
C GLU A 286 35.40 59.75 5.22
N PRO A 287 35.19 61.04 5.52
CA PRO A 287 34.28 61.93 4.78
C PRO A 287 34.71 62.30 3.35
#